data_AF-A0A7W8VJK1-F1
#
_entry.id   AF-A0A7W8VJK1-F1
#
_cell.length_a   1.000
_cell.length_b   1.000
_cell.length_c   1.000
_cell.angle_alpha   90.00
_cell.angle_beta   90.00
_cell.angle_gamma   90.00
#
_symmetry.space_group_name_H-M   'P 1'
#
loop_
_entity.id
_entity.type
_entity.pdbx_description
1 polymer ?
#
loop_
_entity_poly.entity_id
_entity_poly.type
_entity_poly.pdbx_seq_one_letter_code
_entity_poly.pdbx_strand_id
1 'polypeptide(L)'
;MSEKDILQYADSIDANSKDLEKQTSLVYQLGDQLMYASQYSWNGSPIMFIEYISNEGLSNQTRKYYLKNDSLVLVKEKISMDGENAQKYTESRAYIRNNIVFKKESRLAVTEAALKSNKYTLQQTPAKNNQEFAENILRLKDAVRASNKFEVVFDNIISVAEESRILLKNKLPDGYSATVVVRDQDAFIDSLISMPAVFKDKKLNFKWQVNDKEAVYVPVAASVTSASGLNR
;
A
#
# COMPACT_ATOMS: atom_id res chain seq x y z
N MET A 1 18.69 19.48 -10.46
CA MET A 1 18.74 18.80 -9.14
C MET A 1 19.74 17.67 -9.20
N SER A 2 20.78 17.72 -8.39
CA SER A 2 21.83 16.70 -8.31
C SER A 2 21.34 15.45 -7.55
N GLU A 3 22.11 14.36 -7.60
CA GLU A 3 21.82 13.13 -6.83
C GLU A 3 21.77 13.41 -5.31
N LYS A 4 22.70 14.24 -4.82
CA LYS A 4 22.77 14.63 -3.42
C LYS A 4 21.50 15.38 -3.00
N ASP A 5 21.04 16.32 -3.82
CA ASP A 5 19.82 17.09 -3.53
C ASP A 5 18.57 16.18 -3.50
N ILE A 6 18.51 15.18 -4.41
CA ILE A 6 17.41 14.20 -4.46
C ILE A 6 17.38 13.35 -3.18
N LEU A 7 18.54 12.87 -2.73
CA LEU A 7 18.62 12.08 -1.49
C LEU A 7 18.28 12.91 -0.27
N GLN A 8 18.83 14.12 -0.15
CA GLN A 8 18.50 15.03 0.96
C GLN A 8 17.00 15.34 1.01
N TYR A 9 16.38 15.53 -0.14
CA TYR A 9 14.93 15.71 -0.23
C TYR A 9 14.17 14.47 0.28
N ALA A 10 14.52 13.28 -0.21
CA ALA A 10 13.88 12.03 0.23
C ALA A 10 14.07 11.78 1.73
N ASP A 11 15.26 12.03 2.26
CA ASP A 11 15.58 11.83 3.67
C ASP A 11 14.84 12.85 4.56
N SER A 12 14.63 14.08 4.07
CA SER A 12 13.77 15.07 4.73
C SER A 12 12.31 14.62 4.79
N ILE A 13 11.78 14.01 3.73
CA ILE A 13 10.42 13.45 3.75
C ILE A 13 10.34 12.29 4.74
N ASP A 14 11.30 11.37 4.71
CA ASP A 14 11.33 10.22 5.62
C ASP A 14 11.35 10.68 7.08
N ALA A 15 12.19 11.68 7.41
CA ALA A 15 12.34 12.23 8.77
C ALA A 15 11.07 12.92 9.31
N ASN A 16 10.32 13.60 8.44
CA ASN A 16 9.13 14.36 8.82
C ASN A 16 7.82 13.60 8.52
N SER A 17 7.90 12.32 8.14
CA SER A 17 6.74 11.54 7.68
C SER A 17 5.58 11.43 8.67
N LYS A 18 5.84 11.62 9.97
CA LYS A 18 4.82 11.64 11.03
C LYS A 18 3.96 12.89 11.02
N ASP A 19 4.48 13.99 10.50
CA ASP A 19 3.82 15.30 10.45
C ASP A 19 3.11 15.54 9.11
N LEU A 20 3.21 14.58 8.18
CA LEU A 20 2.58 14.62 6.87
C LEU A 20 1.16 14.05 6.91
N GLU A 21 0.30 14.58 6.05
CA GLU A 21 -1.02 14.00 5.79
C GLU A 21 -0.84 12.61 5.17
N LYS A 22 -1.35 11.57 5.83
CA LYS A 22 -1.23 10.18 5.37
C LYS A 22 -2.61 9.58 5.05
N GLN A 23 -2.72 9.02 3.85
CA GLN A 23 -3.83 8.16 3.47
C GLN A 23 -3.30 6.76 3.18
N THR A 24 -4.03 5.71 3.59
CA THR A 24 -3.64 4.32 3.35
C THR A 24 -4.82 3.57 2.77
N SER A 25 -4.56 2.76 1.76
CA SER A 25 -5.57 1.90 1.14
C SER A 25 -5.95 0.73 2.05
N LEU A 26 -6.94 -0.05 1.62
CA LEU A 26 -7.10 -1.42 2.14
C LEU A 26 -5.89 -2.28 1.76
N VAL A 27 -5.79 -3.43 2.42
CA VAL A 27 -4.91 -4.53 1.98
C VAL A 27 -5.68 -5.32 0.93
N TYR A 28 -5.23 -5.16 -0.31
CA TYR A 28 -5.82 -5.77 -1.49
C TYR A 28 -5.12 -7.08 -1.84
N GLN A 29 -5.88 -8.01 -2.39
CA GLN A 29 -5.40 -9.31 -2.86
C GLN A 29 -5.72 -9.50 -4.34
N LEU A 30 -4.76 -10.02 -5.10
CA LEU A 30 -4.94 -10.48 -6.47
C LEU A 30 -4.15 -11.77 -6.67
N GLY A 31 -4.85 -12.90 -6.77
CA GLY A 31 -4.23 -14.22 -6.63
C GLY A 31 -3.54 -14.36 -5.27
N ASP A 32 -2.27 -14.76 -5.29
CA ASP A 32 -1.47 -14.98 -4.07
C ASP A 32 -0.72 -13.71 -3.61
N GLN A 33 -0.89 -12.60 -4.35
CA GLN A 33 -0.23 -11.34 -4.05
C GLN A 33 -1.13 -10.44 -3.18
N LEU A 34 -0.63 -10.05 -2.02
CA LEU A 34 -1.18 -8.97 -1.20
C LEU A 34 -0.46 -7.65 -1.51
N MET A 35 -1.21 -6.56 -1.58
CA MET A 35 -0.64 -5.22 -1.71
C MET A 35 -1.45 -4.15 -1.00
N TYR A 36 -0.77 -3.12 -0.50
CA TYR A 36 -1.41 -1.89 -0.07
C TYR A 36 -0.52 -0.68 -0.36
N ALA A 37 -1.13 0.49 -0.41
CA ALA A 37 -0.45 1.74 -0.70
C ALA A 37 -0.69 2.77 0.40
N SER A 38 0.33 3.56 0.70
CA SER A 38 0.20 4.80 1.47
C SER A 38 0.58 6.00 0.62
N GLN A 39 -0.22 7.05 0.68
CA GLN A 39 0.11 8.37 0.12
C GLN A 39 0.43 9.32 1.26
N TYR A 40 1.53 10.05 1.12
CA TYR A 40 1.91 11.16 1.98
C TYR A 40 1.81 12.46 1.19
N SER A 41 1.14 13.44 1.78
CA SER A 41 0.89 14.75 1.18
C SER A 41 1.39 15.89 2.07
N TRP A 42 1.71 17.01 1.41
CA TRP A 42 1.99 18.29 2.06
C TRP A 42 1.13 19.36 1.40
N ASN A 43 0.31 20.06 2.19
CA ASN A 43 -0.67 21.05 1.69
C ASN A 43 -1.58 20.48 0.59
N GLY A 44 -2.07 19.24 0.76
CA GLY A 44 -2.91 18.55 -0.23
C GLY A 44 -2.19 18.00 -1.47
N SER A 45 -0.92 18.32 -1.69
CA SER A 45 -0.13 17.80 -2.82
C SER A 45 0.62 16.51 -2.44
N PRO A 46 0.50 15.41 -3.23
CA PRO A 46 1.25 14.18 -2.97
C PRO A 46 2.76 14.38 -3.15
N ILE A 47 3.53 14.00 -2.13
CA ILE A 47 5.00 14.09 -2.14
C ILE A 47 5.69 12.73 -2.03
N MET A 48 4.98 11.71 -1.54
CA MET A 48 5.49 10.35 -1.52
C MET A 48 4.37 9.32 -1.61
N PHE A 49 4.58 8.29 -2.41
CA PHE A 49 3.80 7.05 -2.34
C PHE A 49 4.68 5.93 -1.79
N ILE A 50 4.10 5.08 -0.95
CA ILE A 50 4.72 3.83 -0.54
C ILE A 50 3.82 2.69 -0.98
N GLU A 51 4.38 1.74 -1.69
CA GLU A 51 3.75 0.48 -2.04
C GLU A 51 4.37 -0.63 -1.19
N TYR A 52 3.51 -1.50 -0.68
CA TYR A 52 3.89 -2.75 -0.04
C TYR A 52 3.30 -3.90 -0.84
N ILE A 53 4.11 -4.90 -1.15
CA ILE A 53 3.71 -6.13 -1.82
C ILE A 53 4.23 -7.32 -1.02
N SER A 54 3.42 -8.35 -0.86
CA SER A 54 3.79 -9.63 -0.25
C SER A 54 3.23 -10.77 -1.10
N ASN A 55 4.04 -11.79 -1.37
CA ASN A 55 3.62 -13.02 -2.06
C ASN A 55 3.72 -14.19 -1.08
N GLU A 56 2.65 -14.47 -0.32
CA GLU A 56 2.51 -15.59 0.64
C GLU A 56 3.80 -16.02 1.39
N GLY A 57 4.57 -15.06 1.89
CA GLY A 57 5.83 -15.33 2.62
C GLY A 57 7.06 -15.55 1.74
N LEU A 58 6.93 -15.88 0.45
CA LEU A 58 8.05 -16.07 -0.49
C LEU A 58 8.86 -14.78 -0.71
N SER A 59 8.17 -13.65 -0.78
CA SER A 59 8.82 -12.35 -0.93
C SER A 59 8.01 -11.23 -0.31
N ASN A 60 8.73 -10.22 0.15
CA ASN A 60 8.17 -8.93 0.55
C ASN A 60 8.91 -7.84 -0.20
N GLN A 61 8.16 -6.85 -0.67
CA GLN A 61 8.70 -5.72 -1.39
C GLN A 61 8.10 -4.42 -0.86
N THR A 62 8.93 -3.41 -0.71
CA THR A 62 8.50 -2.04 -0.42
C THR A 62 9.10 -1.11 -1.46
N ARG A 63 8.26 -0.34 -2.14
CA ARG A 63 8.69 0.71 -3.07
C ARG A 63 8.24 2.07 -2.57
N LYS A 64 9.16 3.01 -2.48
CA LYS A 64 8.88 4.41 -2.17
C LYS A 64 9.13 5.27 -3.40
N TYR A 65 8.13 6.03 -3.81
CA TYR A 65 8.16 6.93 -4.95
C TYR A 65 8.13 8.37 -4.41
N TYR A 66 9.17 9.16 -4.66
CA TYR A 66 9.29 10.53 -4.15
C TYR A 66 9.02 11.54 -5.27
N LEU A 67 8.07 12.43 -5.04
CA LEU A 67 7.62 13.43 -6.01
C LEU A 67 8.01 14.82 -5.54
N LYS A 68 8.65 15.61 -6.41
CA LYS A 68 8.89 17.04 -6.19
C LYS A 68 8.19 17.83 -7.29
N ASN A 69 7.26 18.70 -6.91
CA ASN A 69 6.45 19.49 -7.85
C ASN A 69 5.79 18.60 -8.91
N ASP A 70 5.05 17.58 -8.46
CA ASP A 70 4.39 16.55 -9.28
C ASP A 70 5.31 15.69 -10.18
N SER A 71 6.63 15.92 -10.14
CA SER A 71 7.61 15.14 -10.89
C SER A 71 8.24 14.07 -10.01
N LEU A 72 8.25 12.82 -10.48
CA LEU A 72 8.96 11.74 -9.82
C LEU A 72 10.48 11.96 -9.93
N VAL A 73 11.17 11.99 -8.78
CA VAL A 73 12.62 12.26 -8.71
C VAL A 73 13.43 11.07 -8.20
N LEU A 74 12.81 10.19 -7.42
CA LEU A 74 13.47 9.03 -6.84
C LEU A 74 12.48 7.87 -6.66
N VAL A 75 12.94 6.66 -6.96
CA VAL A 75 12.31 5.43 -6.46
C VAL A 75 13.33 4.70 -5.59
N LYS A 76 12.97 4.41 -4.34
CA LYS A 76 13.71 3.49 -3.47
C LYS A 76 12.93 2.17 -3.40
N GLU A 77 13.58 1.04 -3.67
CA GLU A 77 12.96 -0.28 -3.59
C GLU A 77 13.75 -1.15 -2.61
N LYS A 78 13.05 -1.88 -1.75
CA LYS A 78 13.59 -2.93 -0.89
C LYS A 78 12.84 -4.21 -1.17
N ILE A 79 13.57 -5.29 -1.45
CA ILE A 79 13.02 -6.64 -1.64
C ILE A 79 13.69 -7.57 -0.64
N SER A 80 12.91 -8.37 0.07
CA SER A 80 13.37 -9.57 0.76
C SER A 80 12.74 -10.78 0.10
N MET A 81 13.55 -11.77 -0.24
CA MET A 81 13.10 -13.00 -0.89
C MET A 81 13.71 -14.19 -0.18
N ASP A 82 12.90 -15.22 0.05
CA ASP A 82 13.40 -16.50 0.53
C ASP A 82 13.99 -17.24 -0.67
N GLY A 83 15.31 -17.41 -0.67
CA GLY A 83 16.03 -18.17 -1.69
C GLY A 83 16.28 -19.61 -1.26
N GLU A 84 16.66 -20.47 -2.21
CA GLU A 84 16.91 -21.91 -1.97
C GLU A 84 17.87 -22.22 -0.81
N ASN A 85 18.85 -21.34 -0.53
CA ASN A 85 19.87 -21.57 0.49
C ASN A 85 19.88 -20.53 1.62
N ALA A 86 19.34 -19.33 1.39
CA ALA A 86 19.32 -18.24 2.35
C ALA A 86 18.40 -17.12 1.88
N GLN A 87 17.89 -16.35 2.84
CA GLN A 87 17.16 -15.12 2.57
C GLN A 87 18.08 -14.10 1.87
N LYS A 88 17.56 -13.47 0.83
CA LYS A 88 18.26 -12.42 0.06
C LYS A 88 17.54 -11.11 0.24
N TYR A 89 18.32 -10.08 0.55
CA TYR A 89 17.85 -8.71 0.64
C TYR A 89 18.49 -7.90 -0.47
N THR A 90 17.67 -7.14 -1.19
CA THR A 90 18.10 -6.19 -2.21
C THR A 90 17.53 -4.82 -1.88
N GLU A 91 18.36 -3.79 -2.00
CA GLU A 91 17.89 -2.41 -2.00
C GLU A 91 18.39 -1.71 -3.26
N SER A 92 17.49 -1.02 -3.96
CA SER A 92 17.81 -0.30 -5.18
C SER A 92 17.30 1.14 -5.13
N ARG A 93 17.96 2.01 -5.90
CA ARG A 93 17.59 3.42 -6.08
C ARG A 93 17.61 3.73 -7.56
N ALA A 94 16.54 4.35 -8.07
CA ALA A 94 16.46 4.89 -9.41
C ALA A 94 16.26 6.40 -9.34
N TYR A 95 17.21 7.16 -9.88
CA TYR A 95 17.19 8.62 -9.93
C TYR A 95 16.62 9.08 -11.25
N ILE A 96 15.64 9.98 -11.19
CA ILE A 96 14.84 10.38 -12.35
C ILE A 96 14.92 11.89 -12.54
N ARG A 97 15.04 12.31 -13.80
CA ARG A 97 14.93 13.71 -14.22
C ARG A 97 14.23 13.76 -15.57
N ASN A 98 13.21 14.61 -15.70
CA ASN A 98 12.43 14.73 -16.94
C ASN A 98 11.88 13.37 -17.42
N ASN A 99 11.37 12.54 -16.50
CA ASN A 99 10.87 11.19 -16.77
C ASN A 99 11.89 10.20 -17.37
N ILE A 100 13.19 10.49 -17.25
CA ILE A 100 14.28 9.61 -17.68
C ILE A 100 15.05 9.17 -16.44
N VAL A 101 15.22 7.86 -16.27
CA VAL A 101 16.14 7.29 -15.27
C VAL A 101 17.56 7.56 -15.76
N PHE A 102 18.30 8.43 -15.04
CA PHE A 102 19.68 8.78 -15.41
C PHE A 102 20.72 8.02 -14.58
N LYS A 103 20.31 7.42 -13.46
CA LYS A 103 21.17 6.58 -12.62
C LYS A 103 20.33 5.54 -11.91
N LYS A 104 20.85 4.32 -11.84
CA LYS A 104 20.34 3.25 -10.98
C LYS A 104 21.49 2.63 -10.21
N GLU A 105 21.27 2.36 -8.94
CA GLU A 105 22.25 1.70 -8.10
C GLU A 105 21.55 0.70 -7.18
N SER A 106 22.26 -0.35 -6.78
CA SER A 106 21.73 -1.35 -5.86
C SER A 106 22.79 -1.91 -4.94
N ARG A 107 22.32 -2.50 -3.85
CA ARG A 107 23.12 -3.29 -2.92
C ARG A 107 22.33 -4.53 -2.54
N LEU A 108 23.06 -5.59 -2.21
CA LEU A 108 22.50 -6.88 -1.84
C LEU A 108 23.21 -7.42 -0.60
N ALA A 109 22.52 -8.22 0.19
CA ALA A 109 23.07 -8.91 1.35
C ALA A 109 22.20 -10.12 1.74
N VAL A 110 22.76 -11.00 2.57
CA VAL A 110 22.04 -12.15 3.16
C VAL A 110 21.35 -11.83 4.48
N THR A 111 21.57 -10.62 5.02
CA THR A 111 20.85 -10.10 6.19
C THR A 111 20.54 -8.62 6.00
N GLU A 112 19.47 -8.14 6.65
CA GLU A 112 19.11 -6.72 6.60
C GLU A 112 20.18 -5.81 7.24
N ALA A 113 20.84 -6.27 8.30
CA ALA A 113 21.92 -5.52 8.95
C ALA A 113 23.11 -5.32 8.00
N ALA A 114 23.54 -6.39 7.32
CA ALA A 114 24.65 -6.32 6.35
C ALA A 114 24.28 -5.49 5.10
N LEU A 115 22.99 -5.44 4.73
CA LEU A 115 22.54 -4.60 3.63
C LEU A 115 22.88 -3.13 3.87
N LYS A 116 22.69 -2.65 5.11
CA LYS A 116 22.93 -1.24 5.46
C LYS A 116 24.40 -0.84 5.39
N SER A 117 25.32 -1.76 5.70
CA SER A 117 26.77 -1.54 5.61
C SER A 117 27.32 -1.65 4.19
N ASN A 118 26.62 -2.38 3.30
CA ASN A 118 27.07 -2.56 1.93
C ASN A 118 26.95 -1.26 1.12
N LYS A 119 28.00 -0.97 0.34
CA LYS A 119 28.02 0.14 -0.61
C LYS A 119 27.10 -0.18 -1.79
N TYR A 120 26.47 0.87 -2.31
CA TYR A 120 25.75 0.78 -3.57
C TYR A 120 26.72 0.53 -4.74
N THR A 121 26.26 -0.27 -5.68
CA THR A 121 26.93 -0.58 -6.94
C THR A 121 26.09 -0.02 -8.08
N LEU A 122 26.75 0.63 -9.04
CA LEU A 122 26.07 1.19 -10.21
C LEU A 122 25.50 0.03 -11.05
N GLN A 123 24.23 0.16 -11.42
CA GLN A 123 23.56 -0.81 -12.29
C GLN A 123 23.56 -0.25 -13.72
N GLN A 124 24.01 -1.06 -14.68
CA GLN A 124 23.88 -0.68 -16.08
C GLN A 124 22.39 -0.53 -16.41
N THR A 125 22.00 0.67 -16.82
CA THR A 125 20.62 0.98 -17.17
C THR A 125 20.63 1.58 -18.57
N PRO A 126 20.03 0.93 -19.59
CA PRO A 126 19.75 1.65 -20.82
C PRO A 126 18.80 2.80 -20.47
N ALA A 127 19.07 4.00 -21.00
CA ALA A 127 18.15 5.13 -20.84
C ALA A 127 16.80 4.74 -21.44
N LYS A 128 15.82 4.42 -20.58
CA LYS A 128 14.47 4.04 -20.96
C LYS A 128 13.49 5.07 -20.41
N ASN A 129 12.44 5.33 -21.20
CA ASN A 129 11.31 6.11 -20.74
C ASN A 129 10.71 5.43 -19.51
N ASN A 130 10.40 6.23 -18.51
CA ASN A 130 9.92 5.78 -17.21
C ASN A 130 8.38 5.62 -17.16
N GLN A 131 7.79 5.15 -18.26
CA GLN A 131 6.35 4.98 -18.36
C GLN A 131 5.81 4.02 -17.28
N GLU A 132 6.58 2.98 -16.95
CA GLU A 132 6.26 2.03 -15.89
C GLU A 132 6.06 2.71 -14.52
N PHE A 133 6.91 3.68 -14.11
CA PHE A 133 6.69 4.35 -12.82
C PHE A 133 5.49 5.29 -12.86
N ALA A 134 5.18 5.89 -14.01
CA ALA A 134 3.97 6.72 -14.15
C ALA A 134 2.69 5.86 -14.00
N GLU A 135 2.64 4.71 -14.67
CA GLU A 135 1.56 3.74 -14.55
C GLU A 135 1.44 3.20 -13.12
N ASN A 136 2.57 2.91 -12.47
CA ASN A 136 2.58 2.52 -11.07
C ASN A 136 2.03 3.60 -10.14
N ILE A 137 2.45 4.87 -10.30
CA ILE A 137 1.90 5.97 -9.49
C ILE A 137 0.38 6.10 -9.69
N LEU A 138 -0.11 5.98 -10.93
CA LEU A 138 -1.56 6.00 -11.20
C LEU A 138 -2.26 4.85 -10.48
N ARG A 139 -1.73 3.63 -10.58
CA ARG A 139 -2.26 2.46 -9.86
C ARG A 139 -2.29 2.67 -8.34
N LEU A 140 -1.27 3.29 -7.77
CA LEU A 140 -1.23 3.59 -6.32
C LEU A 140 -2.25 4.67 -5.93
N LYS A 141 -2.46 5.68 -6.77
CA LYS A 141 -3.54 6.67 -6.57
C LYS A 141 -4.91 5.99 -6.57
N ASP A 142 -5.14 5.07 -7.51
CA ASP A 142 -6.40 4.32 -7.58
C ASP A 142 -6.59 3.41 -6.36
N ALA A 143 -5.52 2.77 -5.87
CA ALA A 143 -5.56 1.97 -4.64
C ALA A 143 -5.94 2.82 -3.42
N VAL A 144 -5.31 3.98 -3.24
CA VAL A 144 -5.59 4.89 -2.11
C VAL A 144 -7.02 5.45 -2.19
N ARG A 145 -7.54 5.67 -3.40
CA ARG A 145 -8.91 6.18 -3.64
C ARG A 145 -9.97 5.08 -3.68
N ALA A 146 -9.57 3.81 -3.61
CA ALA A 146 -10.44 2.65 -3.79
C ALA A 146 -11.32 2.76 -5.06
N SER A 147 -10.67 3.02 -6.21
CA SER A 147 -11.30 3.17 -7.52
C SER A 147 -10.80 2.14 -8.54
N ASN A 148 -11.51 1.98 -9.66
CA ASN A 148 -11.15 1.07 -10.75
C ASN A 148 -11.00 -0.38 -10.23
N LYS A 149 -9.84 -1.01 -10.46
CA LYS A 149 -9.57 -2.38 -10.01
C LYS A 149 -9.53 -2.53 -8.48
N PHE A 150 -9.49 -1.43 -7.73
CA PHE A 150 -9.47 -1.40 -6.26
C PHE A 150 -10.84 -1.07 -5.65
N GLU A 151 -11.86 -0.83 -6.47
CA GLU A 151 -13.22 -0.64 -5.99
C GLU A 151 -13.83 -1.98 -5.56
N VAL A 152 -13.94 -2.17 -4.25
CA VAL A 152 -14.46 -3.40 -3.67
C VAL A 152 -15.81 -3.16 -2.97
N VAL A 153 -16.66 -4.18 -3.04
CA VAL A 153 -17.99 -4.23 -2.44
C VAL A 153 -18.08 -5.42 -1.50
N PHE A 154 -19.04 -5.38 -0.58
CA PHE A 154 -19.25 -6.47 0.36
C PHE A 154 -19.63 -7.77 -0.36
N ASP A 155 -18.89 -8.83 -0.07
CA ASP A 155 -19.20 -10.16 -0.52
C ASP A 155 -19.83 -10.98 0.60
N ASN A 156 -19.13 -11.12 1.73
CA ASN A 156 -19.61 -11.89 2.86
C ASN A 156 -18.92 -11.45 4.16
N ILE A 157 -19.42 -11.94 5.28
CA ILE A 157 -18.72 -11.93 6.56
C ILE A 157 -18.63 -13.36 7.07
N ILE A 158 -17.45 -13.76 7.52
CA ILE A 158 -17.23 -15.06 8.14
C ILE A 158 -16.82 -14.84 9.59
N SER A 159 -17.36 -15.65 10.50
CA SER A 159 -17.00 -15.62 11.92
C SER A 159 -16.37 -16.97 12.27
N VAL A 160 -15.12 -16.94 12.73
CA VAL A 160 -14.37 -18.13 13.14
C VAL A 160 -13.83 -17.89 14.54
N ALA A 161 -14.35 -18.62 15.51
CA ALA A 161 -14.04 -18.46 16.94
C ALA A 161 -14.19 -17.00 17.41
N GLU A 162 -13.11 -16.38 17.87
CA GLU A 162 -13.09 -15.02 18.45
C GLU A 162 -12.90 -13.91 17.41
N GLU A 163 -12.82 -14.23 16.11
CA GLU A 163 -12.58 -13.24 15.06
C GLU A 163 -13.62 -13.33 13.93
N SER A 164 -14.07 -12.17 13.46
CA SER A 164 -14.83 -12.06 12.21
C SER A 164 -13.98 -11.45 11.12
N ARG A 165 -14.23 -11.82 9.86
CA ARG A 165 -13.56 -11.29 8.67
C ARG A 165 -14.60 -10.80 7.67
N ILE A 166 -14.54 -9.50 7.35
CA ILE A 166 -15.32 -8.91 6.27
C ILE A 166 -14.60 -9.23 4.96
N LEU A 167 -15.27 -9.94 4.07
CA LEU A 167 -14.77 -10.29 2.75
C LEU A 167 -15.34 -9.31 1.73
N LEU A 168 -14.44 -8.67 0.98
CA LEU A 168 -14.76 -7.69 -0.05
C LEU A 168 -14.23 -8.20 -1.40
N LYS A 169 -15.00 -7.96 -2.47
CA LYS A 169 -14.62 -8.32 -3.84
C LYS A 169 -14.80 -7.15 -4.79
N ASN A 170 -14.01 -7.10 -5.86
CA ASN A 170 -14.34 -6.28 -7.01
C ASN A 170 -15.45 -6.98 -7.85
N LYS A 171 -16.21 -6.19 -8.61
CA LYS A 171 -17.19 -6.70 -9.58
C LYS A 171 -16.56 -7.08 -10.92
N LEU A 172 -15.34 -6.62 -11.20
CA LEU A 172 -14.56 -6.92 -12.40
C LEU A 172 -13.81 -8.25 -12.24
N PRO A 173 -13.70 -9.09 -13.29
CA PRO A 173 -13.03 -10.40 -13.21
C PRO A 173 -11.55 -10.34 -12.81
N ASP A 174 -10.85 -9.26 -13.13
CA ASP A 174 -9.43 -9.03 -12.83
C ASP A 174 -9.20 -7.96 -11.77
N GLY A 175 -10.25 -7.64 -11.00
CA GLY A 175 -10.18 -6.71 -9.89
C GLY A 175 -9.66 -7.36 -8.61
N TYR A 176 -9.25 -6.52 -7.66
CA TYR A 176 -8.73 -6.97 -6.38
C TYR A 176 -9.86 -7.39 -5.43
N SER A 177 -9.59 -8.32 -4.52
CA SER A 177 -10.38 -8.53 -3.31
C SER A 177 -9.70 -7.86 -2.11
N ALA A 178 -10.38 -7.80 -0.98
CA ALA A 178 -9.78 -7.38 0.28
C ALA A 178 -10.45 -8.11 1.45
N THR A 179 -9.68 -8.37 2.50
CA THR A 179 -10.19 -8.92 3.76
C THR A 179 -9.92 -7.93 4.87
N VAL A 180 -10.93 -7.68 5.70
CA VAL A 180 -10.79 -6.83 6.89
C VAL A 180 -11.08 -7.65 8.14
N VAL A 181 -10.08 -7.72 9.03
CA VAL A 181 -10.16 -8.42 10.31
C VAL A 181 -10.94 -7.57 11.31
N VAL A 182 -11.90 -8.20 11.98
CA VAL A 182 -12.73 -7.58 13.01
C VAL A 182 -12.39 -8.24 14.34
N ARG A 183 -11.78 -7.45 15.24
CA ARG A 183 -11.42 -7.87 16.60
C ARG A 183 -12.39 -7.32 17.64
N ASP A 184 -12.92 -6.13 17.39
CA ASP A 184 -13.90 -5.46 18.24
C ASP A 184 -15.22 -5.32 17.45
N GLN A 185 -16.32 -5.76 18.05
CA GLN A 185 -17.66 -5.69 17.45
C GLN A 185 -18.39 -4.42 17.88
N ASP A 186 -19.21 -3.89 16.97
CA ASP A 186 -20.18 -2.84 17.24
C ASP A 186 -21.49 -3.14 16.47
N ALA A 187 -22.49 -2.27 16.62
CA ALA A 187 -23.80 -2.45 15.99
C ALA A 187 -23.73 -2.57 14.45
N PHE A 188 -22.71 -2.00 13.80
CA PHE A 188 -22.51 -2.14 12.36
C PHE A 188 -22.06 -3.57 12.02
N ILE A 189 -21.11 -4.11 12.77
CA ILE A 189 -20.68 -5.50 12.63
C ILE A 189 -21.84 -6.47 12.93
N ASP A 190 -22.60 -6.25 14.00
CA ASP A 190 -23.77 -7.07 14.33
C ASP A 190 -24.79 -7.11 13.19
N SER A 191 -24.99 -5.98 12.51
CA SER A 191 -25.86 -5.87 11.35
C SER A 191 -25.32 -6.64 10.14
N LEU A 192 -24.00 -6.57 9.89
CA LEU A 192 -23.37 -7.35 8.82
C LEU A 192 -23.51 -8.86 9.04
N ILE A 193 -23.38 -9.32 10.29
CA ILE A 193 -23.49 -10.73 10.67
C ILE A 193 -24.94 -11.21 10.58
N SER A 194 -25.89 -10.44 11.11
CA SER A 194 -27.31 -10.83 11.17
C SER A 194 -28.02 -10.77 9.81
N MET A 195 -27.62 -9.83 8.94
CA MET A 195 -28.31 -9.57 7.67
C MET A 195 -27.34 -9.38 6.49
N PRO A 196 -26.41 -10.31 6.22
CA PRO A 196 -25.37 -10.14 5.19
C PRO A 196 -25.95 -9.92 3.79
N ALA A 197 -27.10 -10.53 3.48
CA ALA A 197 -27.78 -10.36 2.21
C ALA A 197 -28.18 -8.90 1.91
N VAL A 198 -28.46 -8.08 2.93
CA VAL A 198 -28.82 -6.66 2.78
C VAL A 198 -27.62 -5.84 2.29
N PHE A 199 -26.41 -6.27 2.60
CA PHE A 199 -25.17 -5.58 2.28
C PHE A 199 -24.49 -6.10 1.01
N LYS A 200 -24.91 -7.27 0.50
CA LYS A 200 -24.30 -7.92 -0.66
C LYS A 200 -24.16 -6.97 -1.84
N ASP A 201 -22.96 -6.95 -2.42
CA ASP A 201 -22.58 -6.14 -3.58
C ASP A 201 -22.70 -4.61 -3.38
N LYS A 202 -22.85 -4.15 -2.14
CA LYS A 202 -22.81 -2.73 -1.75
C LYS A 202 -21.43 -2.33 -1.26
N LYS A 203 -21.03 -1.09 -1.57
CA LYS A 203 -19.83 -0.48 -0.97
C LYS A 203 -20.12 -0.16 0.49
N LEU A 204 -19.31 -0.69 1.39
CA LEU A 204 -19.43 -0.39 2.81
C LEU A 204 -18.66 0.88 3.15
N ASN A 205 -19.17 1.62 4.13
CA ASN A 205 -18.50 2.78 4.69
C ASN A 205 -18.16 2.50 6.15
N PHE A 206 -16.90 2.12 6.41
CA PHE A 206 -16.39 1.84 7.74
C PHE A 206 -14.97 2.41 7.89
N LYS A 207 -14.43 2.44 9.11
CA LYS A 207 -13.04 2.82 9.37
C LYS A 207 -12.16 1.59 9.51
N TRP A 208 -10.94 1.69 9.02
CA TRP A 208 -9.94 0.64 9.14
C TRP A 208 -8.55 1.25 9.31
N GLN A 209 -7.61 0.42 9.76
CA GLN A 209 -6.19 0.73 9.78
C GLN A 209 -5.38 -0.49 9.34
N VAL A 210 -4.16 -0.29 8.87
CA VAL A 210 -3.27 -1.40 8.54
C VAL A 210 -2.36 -1.68 9.72
N ASN A 211 -2.48 -2.87 10.31
CA ASN A 211 -1.64 -3.37 11.40
C ASN A 211 -0.98 -4.67 10.93
N ASP A 212 0.34 -4.77 11.01
CA ASP A 212 1.10 -5.97 10.61
C ASP A 212 0.72 -6.54 9.24
N LYS A 213 0.49 -5.65 8.26
CA LYS A 213 0.06 -5.96 6.88
C LYS A 213 -1.36 -6.50 6.72
N GLU A 214 -2.18 -6.42 7.76
CA GLU A 214 -3.61 -6.73 7.70
C GLU A 214 -4.44 -5.45 7.79
N ALA A 215 -5.56 -5.39 7.06
CA ALA A 215 -6.56 -4.37 7.31
C ALA A 215 -7.39 -4.78 8.53
N VAL A 216 -7.41 -3.94 9.57
CA VAL A 216 -8.14 -4.17 10.81
C VAL A 216 -9.24 -3.12 10.93
N TYR A 217 -10.47 -3.58 11.17
CA TYR A 217 -11.64 -2.75 11.41
C TYR A 217 -11.43 -1.87 12.65
N VAL A 218 -11.87 -0.62 12.58
CA VAL A 218 -11.84 0.32 13.70
C VAL A 218 -13.30 0.66 14.06
N PRO A 219 -13.81 0.22 15.22
CA PRO A 219 -15.16 0.53 15.67
C PRO A 219 -15.41 2.03 15.70
N VAL A 220 -16.61 2.43 15.33
CA VAL A 220 -17.04 3.82 15.48
C VAL A 220 -17.83 3.89 16.77
N ALA A 221 -17.38 4.70 17.73
CA ALA A 221 -18.17 4.93 18.95
C ALA A 221 -19.60 5.33 18.57
N ALA A 222 -20.58 4.72 19.25
CA ALA A 222 -22.02 4.87 18.97
C ALA A 222 -22.51 6.34 18.94
N SER A 223 -21.71 7.29 19.44
CA SER A 223 -21.99 8.73 19.42
C SER A 223 -21.68 9.45 18.10
N VAL A 224 -21.11 8.79 17.09
CA VAL A 224 -20.76 9.41 15.78
C VAL A 224 -21.49 8.78 14.59
N THR A 225 -22.35 7.78 14.82
CA THR A 225 -23.21 7.22 13.78
C THR A 225 -24.41 8.13 13.52
N SER A 226 -24.32 9.00 12.51
CA SER A 226 -25.51 9.51 11.84
C SER A 226 -26.13 8.36 11.05
N ALA A 227 -26.97 7.57 11.72
CA ALA A 227 -27.72 6.50 11.12
C ALA A 227 -28.82 7.08 10.21
N SER A 228 -28.51 7.28 8.93
CA SER A 228 -29.54 7.49 7.90
C SER A 228 -30.21 6.19 7.45
N GLY A 229 -29.78 5.03 7.97
CA GLY A 229 -30.27 3.70 7.58
C GLY A 229 -30.94 2.87 8.67
N LEU A 230 -31.08 3.37 9.91
CA LEU A 230 -31.76 2.65 11.00
C LEU A 230 -33.23 3.08 11.20
N ASN A 231 -33.76 3.92 10.31
CA ASN A 231 -35.19 4.23 10.26
C ASN A 231 -35.77 3.70 8.95
N ARG A 232 -36.14 2.42 8.93
CA ARG A 232 -37.29 1.87 8.18
C ARG A 232 -37.56 0.43 8.57
#